data_AF-A0A7S3UZA3-F1
#
_entry.id   AF-A0A7S3UZA3-F1
#
_cell.length_a   1.000
_cell.length_b   1.000
_cell.length_c   1.000
_cell.angle_alpha   90.00
_cell.angle_beta   90.00
_cell.angle_gamma   90.00
#
_symmetry.space_group_name_H-M   'P 1'
#
loop_
_entity.id
_entity.type
_entity.pdbx_description
1 polymer ?
#
loop_
_entity_poly.entity_id
_entity_poly.type
_entity_poly.pdbx_seq_one_letter_code
_entity_poly.pdbx_strand_id
1 'polypeptide(L)'
;MYKYVYLDFDIDDERAKLARGAAFVHYTSLRYGFSSNDIRLLGGSELPRITDFYVGDHEWKDKGEIVVKRQTQGRLILRLFVDKAPLACENFLRLCIGKEKDPMLKYKGTKIHRIISGFVMQGGDMQFGNGSGGMSVWGKPFKDEKGGLSAKHDRRGVLSMGNSGKNSNTSQFFITFDKAPPCDGKHVVFGEVVSGFDVLEAIESAEKQKRDTKAKDVDDALSSVVITECGEYVPHKIPGAGYWLDFPNPDAYGGFTPVFMFWPRVCIVSPSQNVEEKFVQVLSKCCSIVAKNRIGSKEAAAEMVKSNSIDILVVAGVCKDLAPTFGEEEAQFNNMVVVTIPLNAKEDVFASWIKKASWDCAFES
;
A
#
# COMPACT_ATOMS: atom_id res chain seq x y z
N MET A 1 -9.06 -12.25 20.10
CA MET A 1 -8.10 -11.18 19.78
C MET A 1 -7.75 -11.31 18.30
N TYR A 2 -8.10 -10.33 17.48
CA TYR A 2 -7.74 -10.36 16.06
C TYR A 2 -6.25 -10.05 15.91
N LYS A 3 -5.59 -10.73 14.99
CA LYS A 3 -4.24 -10.38 14.55
C LYS A 3 -4.34 -9.73 13.17
N TYR A 4 -3.50 -8.74 12.93
CA TYR A 4 -3.40 -8.10 11.64
C TYR A 4 -1.99 -8.32 11.10
N VAL A 5 -1.87 -8.29 9.79
CA VAL A 5 -0.60 -8.37 9.06
C VAL A 5 -0.64 -7.39 7.90
N TYR A 6 0.53 -6.99 7.40
CA TYR A 6 0.63 -6.16 6.20
C TYR A 6 1.51 -6.83 5.15
N LEU A 7 1.22 -6.53 3.87
CA LEU A 7 2.01 -6.90 2.70
C LEU A 7 2.24 -5.65 1.85
N ASP A 8 3.48 -5.31 1.57
CA ASP A 8 3.86 -4.24 0.64
C ASP A 8 4.21 -4.83 -0.71
N PHE A 9 3.62 -4.30 -1.77
CA PHE A 9 3.82 -4.74 -3.14
C PHE A 9 4.65 -3.73 -3.92
N ASP A 10 5.51 -4.25 -4.77
CA ASP A 10 6.00 -3.54 -5.95
C ASP A 10 5.31 -4.14 -7.17
N ILE A 11 4.69 -3.29 -7.97
CA ILE A 11 3.88 -3.66 -9.13
C ILE A 11 4.64 -3.19 -10.36
N ASP A 12 4.95 -4.11 -11.28
CA ASP A 12 5.62 -3.79 -12.54
C ASP A 12 6.98 -3.08 -12.38
N ASP A 13 7.73 -3.43 -11.32
CA ASP A 13 9.09 -2.95 -11.07
C ASP A 13 9.18 -1.41 -10.99
N GLU A 14 8.10 -0.78 -10.50
CA GLU A 14 8.01 0.67 -10.35
C GLU A 14 9.12 1.23 -9.49
N ARG A 15 9.59 0.50 -8.47
CA ARG A 15 10.73 0.92 -7.64
C ARG A 15 11.99 1.08 -8.48
N ALA A 16 12.31 0.13 -9.35
CA ALA A 16 13.49 0.24 -10.22
C ALA A 16 13.31 1.33 -11.29
N LYS A 17 12.09 1.46 -11.86
CA LYS A 17 11.76 2.55 -12.78
C LYS A 17 11.98 3.93 -12.12
N LEU A 18 11.58 4.08 -10.86
CA LEU A 18 11.78 5.31 -10.09
C LEU A 18 13.27 5.53 -9.77
N ALA A 19 13.98 4.49 -9.37
CA ALA A 19 15.42 4.55 -9.10
C ALA A 19 16.20 4.98 -10.34
N ARG A 20 15.84 4.45 -11.53
CA ARG A 20 16.41 4.88 -12.81
C ARG A 20 16.11 6.36 -13.10
N GLY A 21 14.88 6.81 -12.90
CA GLY A 21 14.51 8.23 -13.05
C GLY A 21 15.28 9.14 -12.09
N ALA A 22 15.44 8.71 -10.83
CA ALA A 22 16.21 9.43 -9.83
C ALA A 22 17.70 9.50 -10.19
N ALA A 23 18.28 8.40 -10.67
CA ALA A 23 19.66 8.36 -11.13
C ALA A 23 19.88 9.29 -12.32
N PHE A 24 18.95 9.29 -13.29
CA PHE A 24 19.00 10.22 -14.41
C PHE A 24 19.05 11.66 -13.92
N VAL A 25 18.09 12.10 -13.10
CA VAL A 25 18.06 13.46 -12.52
C VAL A 25 19.36 13.78 -11.78
N HIS A 26 19.86 12.84 -10.98
CA HIS A 26 21.07 13.05 -10.19
C HIS A 26 22.28 13.40 -11.06
N TYR A 27 22.51 12.62 -12.12
CA TYR A 27 23.67 12.78 -12.99
C TYR A 27 23.49 13.85 -14.08
N THR A 28 22.26 14.18 -14.47
CA THR A 28 21.99 15.08 -15.61
C THR A 28 21.38 16.43 -15.21
N SER A 29 21.14 16.69 -13.92
CA SER A 29 20.57 17.96 -13.42
C SER A 29 21.25 19.21 -13.95
N LEU A 30 22.58 19.30 -13.91
CA LEU A 30 23.32 20.43 -14.46
C LEU A 30 23.23 20.52 -15.99
N ARG A 31 23.23 19.36 -16.67
CA ARG A 31 23.15 19.26 -18.15
C ARG A 31 21.81 19.80 -18.67
N TYR A 32 20.70 19.46 -17.98
CA TYR A 32 19.35 19.81 -18.39
C TYR A 32 18.73 20.97 -17.60
N GLY A 33 19.49 21.60 -16.70
CA GLY A 33 19.05 22.77 -15.94
C GLY A 33 17.90 22.48 -14.96
N PHE A 34 17.88 21.29 -14.34
CA PHE A 34 16.92 21.01 -13.27
C PHE A 34 17.28 21.81 -12.01
N SER A 35 16.26 22.26 -11.28
CA SER A 35 16.40 23.04 -10.05
C SER A 35 17.07 22.28 -8.90
N SER A 36 17.12 20.95 -9.00
CA SER A 36 17.75 20.04 -8.05
C SER A 36 18.29 18.78 -8.74
N ASN A 37 19.30 18.17 -8.13
CA ASN A 37 19.76 16.81 -8.48
C ASN A 37 19.02 15.71 -7.70
N ASP A 38 18.01 16.09 -6.92
CA ASP A 38 17.11 15.19 -6.22
C ASP A 38 15.72 15.26 -6.86
N ILE A 39 15.30 14.15 -7.51
CA ILE A 39 14.01 14.06 -8.18
C ILE A 39 12.82 14.38 -7.27
N ARG A 40 12.97 14.21 -5.94
CA ARG A 40 11.93 14.50 -4.95
C ARG A 40 11.68 15.99 -4.76
N LEU A 41 12.69 16.82 -5.06
CA LEU A 41 12.61 18.27 -4.94
C LEU A 41 12.13 18.93 -6.24
N LEU A 42 12.02 18.15 -7.32
CA LEU A 42 11.51 18.61 -8.60
C LEU A 42 9.97 18.59 -8.61
N GLY A 43 9.38 19.61 -9.24
CA GLY A 43 7.93 19.77 -9.29
C GLY A 43 7.45 20.50 -10.55
N GLY A 44 6.14 20.70 -10.64
CA GLY A 44 5.52 21.47 -11.72
C GLY A 44 5.93 20.98 -13.12
N SER A 45 6.40 21.89 -13.96
CA SER A 45 6.81 21.61 -15.34
C SER A 45 8.13 20.86 -15.46
N GLU A 46 8.91 20.69 -14.37
CA GLU A 46 10.15 19.91 -14.42
C GLU A 46 9.87 18.41 -14.55
N LEU A 47 8.80 17.91 -13.91
CA LEU A 47 8.52 16.46 -13.89
C LEU A 47 8.22 15.87 -15.28
N PRO A 48 7.38 16.49 -16.15
CA PRO A 48 7.20 16.00 -17.52
C PRO A 48 8.51 16.08 -18.33
N ARG A 49 9.29 17.15 -18.14
CA ARG A 49 10.57 17.35 -18.86
C ARG A 49 11.59 16.26 -18.55
N ILE A 50 11.59 15.67 -17.35
CA ILE A 50 12.47 14.55 -17.02
C ILE A 50 12.25 13.40 -18.00
N THR A 51 11.00 13.03 -18.27
CA THR A 51 10.67 11.95 -19.21
C THR A 51 11.10 12.30 -20.62
N ASP A 52 10.82 13.52 -21.08
CA ASP A 52 11.19 13.97 -22.43
C ASP A 52 12.72 13.94 -22.63
N PHE A 53 13.47 14.46 -21.66
CA PHE A 53 14.93 14.45 -21.71
C PHE A 53 15.50 13.03 -21.60
N TYR A 54 14.90 12.17 -20.76
CA TYR A 54 15.34 10.78 -20.63
C TYR A 54 15.22 10.01 -21.95
N VAL A 55 14.09 10.15 -22.64
CA VAL A 55 13.86 9.49 -23.94
C VAL A 55 14.76 10.06 -25.04
N GLY A 56 15.09 11.35 -24.96
CA GLY A 56 15.99 12.01 -25.90
C GLY A 56 17.49 11.82 -25.63
N ASP A 57 17.88 11.39 -24.42
CA ASP A 57 19.28 11.26 -24.02
C ASP A 57 19.88 9.94 -24.55
N HIS A 58 20.93 10.06 -25.38
CA HIS A 58 21.61 8.92 -26.01
C HIS A 58 22.24 7.94 -25.01
N GLU A 59 22.63 8.39 -23.82
CA GLU A 59 23.24 7.54 -22.78
C GLU A 59 22.17 6.81 -21.95
N TRP A 60 20.95 7.35 -21.88
CA TRP A 60 19.93 6.92 -20.92
C TRP A 60 18.71 6.24 -21.54
N LYS A 61 18.30 6.62 -22.75
CA LYS A 61 17.07 6.12 -23.39
C LYS A 61 16.96 4.60 -23.46
N ASP A 62 18.08 3.89 -23.56
CA ASP A 62 18.13 2.43 -23.72
C ASP A 62 18.24 1.68 -22.39
N LYS A 63 18.24 2.38 -21.23
CA LYS A 63 18.36 1.78 -19.88
C LYS A 63 17.03 1.30 -19.29
N GLY A 64 15.96 1.31 -20.08
CA GLY A 64 14.61 0.88 -19.69
C GLY A 64 13.71 2.02 -19.22
N GLU A 65 12.46 1.69 -18.92
CA GLU A 65 11.44 2.67 -18.52
C GLU A 65 11.77 3.37 -17.20
N ILE A 66 11.30 4.61 -17.05
CA ILE A 66 11.35 5.37 -15.80
C ILE A 66 9.96 5.79 -15.34
N VAL A 67 9.85 6.04 -14.03
CA VAL A 67 8.75 6.83 -13.47
C VAL A 67 9.34 7.98 -12.68
N VAL A 68 8.70 9.15 -12.76
CA VAL A 68 9.19 10.39 -12.16
C VAL A 68 8.49 10.74 -10.85
N LYS A 69 7.43 10.01 -10.54
CA LYS A 69 6.74 10.01 -9.25
C LYS A 69 6.56 8.57 -8.83
N ARG A 70 6.70 8.32 -7.52
CA ARG A 70 6.30 7.05 -6.93
C ARG A 70 4.77 6.97 -6.95
N GLN A 71 4.18 5.87 -7.40
CA GLN A 71 2.78 5.62 -7.05
C GLN A 71 2.68 5.38 -5.55
N THR A 72 1.72 6.04 -4.93
CA THR A 72 1.72 6.26 -3.48
C THR A 72 1.50 5.02 -2.62
N GLN A 73 1.06 3.87 -3.15
CA GLN A 73 0.52 2.83 -2.27
C GLN A 73 0.78 1.43 -2.83
N GLY A 74 1.53 0.63 -2.07
CA GLY A 74 1.69 -0.80 -2.29
C GLY A 74 1.24 -1.65 -1.09
N ARG A 75 0.67 -1.07 -0.02
CA ARG A 75 0.38 -1.80 1.22
C ARG A 75 -1.04 -2.36 1.27
N LEU A 76 -1.17 -3.68 1.46
CA LEU A 76 -2.38 -4.33 1.94
C LEU A 76 -2.30 -4.55 3.45
N ILE A 77 -3.40 -4.30 4.15
CA ILE A 77 -3.58 -4.72 5.56
C ILE A 77 -4.62 -5.83 5.59
N LEU A 78 -4.27 -6.93 6.23
CA LEU A 78 -5.08 -8.14 6.31
C LEU A 78 -5.45 -8.42 7.77
N ARG A 79 -6.72 -8.73 8.03
CA ARG A 79 -7.22 -9.25 9.31
C ARG A 79 -7.23 -10.77 9.27
N LEU A 80 -6.68 -11.42 10.30
CA LEU A 80 -6.63 -12.88 10.42
C LEU A 80 -7.72 -13.42 11.35
N PHE A 81 -8.42 -14.47 10.93
CA PHE A 81 -9.50 -15.16 11.65
C PHE A 81 -8.97 -16.31 12.51
N VAL A 82 -8.18 -15.96 13.54
CA VAL A 82 -7.50 -16.91 14.43
C VAL A 82 -8.49 -17.87 15.12
N ASP A 83 -9.72 -17.43 15.34
CA ASP A 83 -10.82 -18.23 15.90
C ASP A 83 -11.32 -19.34 14.96
N LYS A 84 -11.21 -19.14 13.64
CA LYS A 84 -11.71 -20.07 12.62
C LYS A 84 -10.62 -20.99 12.06
N ALA A 85 -9.42 -20.46 11.88
CA ALA A 85 -8.31 -21.14 11.23
C ALA A 85 -6.97 -20.81 11.93
N PRO A 86 -6.78 -21.23 13.20
CA PRO A 86 -5.60 -20.90 13.98
C PRO A 86 -4.28 -21.36 13.35
N LEU A 87 -4.23 -22.55 12.73
CA LEU A 87 -3.01 -23.05 12.08
C LEU A 87 -2.67 -22.21 10.85
N ALA A 88 -3.65 -21.94 9.98
CA ALA A 88 -3.43 -21.10 8.80
C ALA A 88 -2.98 -19.69 9.20
N CYS A 89 -3.60 -19.10 10.22
CA CYS A 89 -3.24 -17.79 10.73
C CYS A 89 -1.84 -17.75 11.34
N GLU A 90 -1.46 -18.75 12.16
CA GLU A 90 -0.12 -18.83 12.75
C GLU A 90 0.95 -18.97 11.66
N ASN A 91 0.72 -19.87 10.71
CA ASN A 91 1.62 -20.10 9.59
C ASN A 91 1.83 -18.82 8.77
N PHE A 92 0.73 -18.18 8.33
CA PHE A 92 0.79 -16.97 7.54
C PHE A 92 1.50 -15.82 8.28
N LEU A 93 1.14 -15.60 9.54
CA LEU A 93 1.75 -14.55 10.37
C LEU A 93 3.27 -14.75 10.52
N ARG A 94 3.71 -15.97 10.79
CA ARG A 94 5.14 -16.28 10.96
C ARG A 94 5.92 -16.09 9.66
N LEU A 95 5.34 -16.47 8.52
CA LEU A 95 5.91 -16.22 7.19
C LEU A 95 5.93 -14.72 6.82
N CYS A 96 4.94 -13.93 7.27
CA CYS A 96 4.99 -12.47 7.16
C CYS A 96 6.13 -11.88 8.00
N ILE A 97 6.31 -12.34 9.25
CA ILE A 97 7.37 -11.85 10.15
C ILE A 97 8.77 -12.26 9.65
N GLY A 98 8.91 -13.46 9.08
CA GLY A 98 10.16 -13.92 8.45
C GLY A 98 11.33 -14.13 9.42
N LYS A 99 11.05 -14.48 10.68
CA LYS A 99 12.06 -14.76 11.74
C LYS A 99 12.26 -16.26 11.99
N GLU A 100 11.90 -17.09 11.04
CA GLU A 100 12.09 -18.53 11.12
C GLU A 100 13.58 -18.91 11.05
N LYS A 101 13.92 -20.10 11.56
CA LYS A 101 15.30 -20.60 11.52
C LYS A 101 15.78 -20.82 10.08
N ASP A 102 14.88 -21.23 9.21
CA ASP A 102 15.14 -21.32 7.78
C ASP A 102 14.90 -19.93 7.15
N PRO A 103 15.95 -19.28 6.59
CA PRO A 103 15.84 -17.94 6.01
C PRO A 103 14.96 -17.88 4.75
N MET A 104 14.60 -19.03 4.16
CA MET A 104 13.63 -19.10 3.06
C MET A 104 12.18 -18.98 3.54
N LEU A 105 11.86 -19.31 4.80
CA LEU A 105 10.51 -19.26 5.37
C LEU A 105 10.05 -17.82 5.66
N LYS A 106 9.87 -17.04 4.59
CA LYS A 106 9.38 -15.66 4.60
C LYS A 106 8.69 -15.27 3.30
N TYR A 107 7.72 -14.35 3.36
CA TYR A 107 7.06 -13.81 2.16
C TYR A 107 7.80 -12.65 1.51
N LYS A 108 8.65 -11.94 2.26
CA LYS A 108 9.47 -10.86 1.72
C LYS A 108 10.35 -11.37 0.57
N GLY A 109 10.25 -10.71 -0.59
CA GLY A 109 10.92 -11.04 -1.84
C GLY A 109 10.17 -12.05 -2.71
N THR A 110 9.04 -12.61 -2.26
CA THR A 110 8.28 -13.61 -3.04
C THR A 110 7.36 -12.96 -4.06
N LYS A 111 7.11 -13.66 -5.16
CA LYS A 111 6.26 -13.21 -6.27
C LYS A 111 4.79 -13.61 -6.04
N ILE A 112 3.89 -12.78 -6.55
CA ILE A 112 2.52 -13.18 -6.88
C ILE A 112 2.59 -13.88 -8.24
N HIS A 113 2.69 -15.20 -8.20
CA HIS A 113 3.00 -16.02 -9.37
C HIS A 113 1.79 -16.35 -10.23
N ARG A 114 0.58 -16.00 -9.81
CA ARG A 114 -0.65 -16.23 -10.57
C ARG A 114 -1.69 -15.17 -10.27
N ILE A 115 -2.11 -14.42 -11.30
CA ILE A 115 -3.15 -13.39 -11.20
C ILE A 115 -4.23 -13.71 -12.23
N ILE A 116 -5.48 -13.81 -11.79
CA ILE A 116 -6.64 -14.02 -12.64
C ILE A 116 -7.65 -12.91 -12.31
N SER A 117 -7.71 -11.89 -13.17
CA SER A 117 -8.67 -10.80 -13.04
C SER A 117 -10.11 -11.34 -12.96
N GLY A 118 -10.91 -10.76 -12.07
CA GLY A 118 -12.26 -11.20 -11.71
C GLY A 118 -12.30 -12.42 -10.79
N PHE A 119 -11.14 -12.96 -10.38
CA PHE A 119 -11.09 -14.16 -9.54
C PHE A 119 -10.15 -14.02 -8.36
N VAL A 120 -8.84 -14.22 -8.53
CA VAL A 120 -7.86 -14.23 -7.42
C VAL A 120 -6.47 -13.76 -7.86
N MET A 121 -5.71 -13.23 -6.91
CA MET A 121 -4.25 -13.23 -6.96
C MET A 121 -3.68 -14.26 -5.99
N GLN A 122 -2.70 -15.04 -6.43
CA GLN A 122 -2.11 -16.15 -5.68
C GLN A 122 -0.59 -15.98 -5.57
N GLY A 123 -0.09 -16.18 -4.35
CA GLY A 123 1.31 -16.01 -3.97
C GLY A 123 1.74 -17.02 -2.91
N GLY A 124 2.91 -16.76 -2.31
CA GLY A 124 3.42 -17.56 -1.19
C GLY A 124 4.18 -18.82 -1.59
N ASP A 125 4.51 -19.00 -2.88
CA ASP A 125 5.55 -19.95 -3.30
C ASP A 125 6.93 -19.31 -3.14
N MET A 126 7.53 -19.56 -1.99
CA MET A 126 8.86 -19.08 -1.60
C MET A 126 10.02 -19.95 -2.12
N GLN A 127 9.73 -21.15 -2.66
CA GLN A 127 10.77 -22.07 -3.12
C GLN A 127 11.09 -21.87 -4.60
N PHE A 128 10.06 -21.81 -5.44
CA PHE A 128 10.23 -21.74 -6.89
C PHE A 128 9.57 -20.51 -7.52
N GLY A 129 8.63 -19.88 -6.81
CA GLY A 129 7.92 -18.70 -7.29
C GLY A 129 7.06 -18.95 -8.53
N ASN A 130 6.64 -20.19 -8.78
CA ASN A 130 5.85 -20.59 -9.95
C ASN A 130 4.57 -21.40 -9.59
N GLY A 131 4.32 -21.60 -8.29
CA GLY A 131 3.15 -22.30 -7.77
C GLY A 131 3.36 -23.80 -7.55
N SER A 132 4.52 -24.37 -7.91
CA SER A 132 4.84 -25.78 -7.67
C SER A 132 5.42 -26.05 -6.28
N GLY A 133 5.84 -25.00 -5.58
CA GLY A 133 6.52 -25.10 -4.29
C GLY A 133 5.71 -24.62 -3.09
N GLY A 134 6.44 -24.27 -2.04
CA GLY A 134 5.89 -23.72 -0.81
C GLY A 134 6.04 -24.69 0.37
N MET A 135 6.26 -24.12 1.54
CA MET A 135 6.54 -24.87 2.76
C MET A 135 5.95 -24.14 3.95
N SER A 136 5.22 -24.87 4.81
CA SER A 136 4.75 -24.28 6.06
C SER A 136 5.90 -24.03 7.01
N VAL A 137 5.67 -23.20 8.03
CA VAL A 137 6.65 -22.96 9.12
C VAL A 137 7.02 -24.23 9.90
N TRP A 138 6.28 -25.32 9.72
CA TRP A 138 6.55 -26.63 10.34
C TRP A 138 7.28 -27.60 9.41
N GLY A 139 7.67 -27.18 8.20
CA GLY A 139 8.39 -28.02 7.24
C GLY A 139 7.55 -29.11 6.57
N LYS A 140 6.23 -29.13 6.78
CA LYS A 140 5.30 -30.12 6.21
C LYS A 140 3.91 -29.54 5.97
N PRO A 141 3.10 -30.10 5.05
CA PRO A 141 1.72 -29.65 4.87
C PRO A 141 0.88 -29.82 6.15
N PHE A 142 -0.14 -28.98 6.31
CA PHE A 142 -1.07 -29.04 7.44
C PHE A 142 -2.53 -29.19 7.01
N LYS A 143 -3.32 -29.75 7.92
CA LYS A 143 -4.73 -30.12 7.70
C LYS A 143 -5.64 -28.91 7.48
N ASP A 144 -6.75 -29.15 6.79
CA ASP A 144 -7.79 -28.14 6.64
C ASP A 144 -8.53 -27.90 7.96
N GLU A 145 -8.82 -26.64 8.25
CA GLU A 145 -9.50 -26.24 9.47
C GLU A 145 -11.00 -26.02 9.17
N LYS A 146 -11.87 -26.78 9.86
CA LYS A 146 -13.31 -26.79 9.58
C LYS A 146 -13.97 -25.41 9.64
N GLY A 147 -13.52 -24.55 10.56
CA GLY A 147 -14.04 -23.20 10.70
C GLY A 147 -13.72 -22.29 9.51
N GLY A 148 -12.56 -22.47 8.88
CA GLY A 148 -12.22 -21.76 7.65
C GLY A 148 -12.87 -22.38 6.40
N LEU A 149 -13.07 -23.69 6.35
CA LEU A 149 -13.79 -24.36 5.25
C LEU A 149 -15.29 -24.02 5.21
N SER A 150 -15.90 -23.67 6.34
CA SER A 150 -17.32 -23.27 6.40
C SER A 150 -17.54 -21.82 5.97
N ALA A 151 -16.49 -20.98 6.00
CA ALA A 151 -16.54 -19.63 5.50
C ALA A 151 -16.56 -19.59 3.96
N LYS A 152 -17.09 -18.50 3.42
CA LYS A 152 -17.41 -18.34 2.01
C LYS A 152 -16.49 -17.34 1.34
N HIS A 153 -16.17 -17.58 0.07
CA HIS A 153 -15.46 -16.64 -0.78
C HIS A 153 -16.48 -15.73 -1.48
N ASP A 154 -17.19 -14.93 -0.70
CA ASP A 154 -18.42 -14.22 -1.09
C ASP A 154 -18.22 -12.74 -1.44
N ARG A 155 -16.98 -12.25 -1.47
CA ARG A 155 -16.63 -10.85 -1.76
C ARG A 155 -15.18 -10.71 -2.21
N ARG A 156 -14.84 -9.51 -2.68
CA ARG A 156 -13.46 -9.06 -2.90
C ARG A 156 -12.70 -8.99 -1.59
N GLY A 157 -11.42 -9.35 -1.61
CA GLY A 157 -10.50 -9.24 -0.48
C GLY A 157 -10.55 -10.40 0.51
N VAL A 158 -11.18 -11.55 0.20
CA VAL A 158 -11.12 -12.73 1.06
C VAL A 158 -9.74 -13.37 0.95
N LEU A 159 -9.09 -13.63 2.09
CA LEU A 159 -7.78 -14.29 2.17
C LEU A 159 -7.96 -15.78 2.51
N SER A 160 -7.37 -16.64 1.69
CA SER A 160 -7.59 -18.09 1.75
C SER A 160 -6.35 -18.89 1.37
N MET A 161 -6.24 -20.12 1.89
CA MET A 161 -5.07 -20.99 1.64
C MET A 161 -5.08 -21.56 0.22
N GLY A 162 -3.93 -21.46 -0.45
CA GLY A 162 -3.63 -22.25 -1.65
C GLY A 162 -3.27 -23.68 -1.24
N ASN A 163 -3.86 -24.67 -1.91
CA ASN A 163 -3.58 -26.09 -1.65
C ASN A 163 -3.65 -26.91 -2.94
N SER A 164 -3.12 -28.14 -2.88
CA SER A 164 -3.14 -29.11 -3.98
C SER A 164 -4.12 -30.26 -3.71
N GLY A 165 -5.17 -29.98 -2.93
CA GLY A 165 -6.12 -30.98 -2.45
C GLY A 165 -6.26 -30.97 -0.92
N LYS A 166 -7.11 -31.88 -0.43
CA LYS A 166 -7.49 -31.94 0.99
C LYS A 166 -6.27 -32.10 1.90
N ASN A 167 -6.21 -31.32 2.98
CA ASN A 167 -5.16 -31.35 4.01
C ASN A 167 -3.74 -31.11 3.47
N SER A 168 -3.58 -30.30 2.43
CA SER A 168 -2.28 -30.04 1.79
C SER A 168 -1.83 -28.58 1.87
N ASN A 169 -2.27 -27.86 2.92
CA ASN A 169 -1.93 -26.44 3.07
C ASN A 169 -0.43 -26.27 3.38
N THR A 170 0.23 -25.35 2.69
CA THR A 170 1.67 -25.01 2.87
C THR A 170 1.84 -23.52 3.15
N SER A 171 2.63 -22.79 2.36
CA SER A 171 2.79 -21.33 2.44
C SER A 171 1.97 -20.58 1.41
N GLN A 172 1.42 -21.25 0.40
CA GLN A 172 0.68 -20.57 -0.66
C GLN A 172 -0.66 -20.03 -0.16
N PHE A 173 -1.03 -18.85 -0.64
CA PHE A 173 -2.28 -18.17 -0.31
C PHE A 173 -2.83 -17.47 -1.55
N PHE A 174 -4.11 -17.13 -1.51
CA PHE A 174 -4.71 -16.24 -2.48
C PHE A 174 -5.63 -15.21 -1.83
N ILE A 175 -5.78 -14.07 -2.51
CA ILE A 175 -6.72 -13.01 -2.17
C ILE A 175 -7.69 -12.84 -3.34
N THR A 176 -8.99 -12.80 -3.04
CA THR A 176 -10.03 -12.71 -4.08
C THR A 176 -10.16 -11.30 -4.65
N PHE A 177 -10.36 -11.19 -5.95
CA PHE A 177 -10.78 -9.94 -6.61
C PHE A 177 -12.30 -9.77 -6.66
N ASP A 178 -13.04 -10.87 -6.63
CA ASP A 178 -14.51 -10.89 -6.56
C ASP A 178 -14.96 -12.19 -5.85
N LYS A 179 -16.26 -12.46 -5.82
CA LYS A 179 -16.84 -13.73 -5.39
C LYS A 179 -16.16 -14.91 -6.09
N ALA A 180 -15.70 -15.88 -5.31
CA ALA A 180 -15.09 -17.12 -5.78
C ALA A 180 -15.79 -18.38 -5.24
N PRO A 181 -17.12 -18.59 -5.48
CA PRO A 181 -17.83 -19.80 -5.03
C PRO A 181 -17.19 -21.15 -5.40
N PRO A 182 -16.47 -21.30 -6.53
CA PRO A 182 -15.77 -22.55 -6.84
C PRO A 182 -14.75 -23.01 -5.78
N CYS A 183 -14.26 -22.08 -4.94
CA CYS A 183 -13.30 -22.33 -3.87
C CYS A 183 -13.95 -22.76 -2.54
N ASP A 184 -15.27 -22.58 -2.39
CA ASP A 184 -15.97 -22.86 -1.14
C ASP A 184 -15.86 -24.33 -0.72
N GLY A 185 -15.61 -24.57 0.57
CA GLY A 185 -15.46 -25.90 1.14
C GLY A 185 -14.20 -26.66 0.69
N LYS A 186 -13.35 -26.07 -0.16
CA LYS A 186 -12.10 -26.65 -0.66
C LYS A 186 -10.85 -25.92 -0.16
N HIS A 187 -10.96 -24.61 0.04
CA HIS A 187 -9.88 -23.76 0.52
C HIS A 187 -10.26 -23.14 1.86
N VAL A 188 -9.30 -23.14 2.79
CA VAL A 188 -9.50 -22.62 4.15
C VAL A 188 -9.44 -21.10 4.10
N VAL A 189 -10.58 -20.43 4.27
CA VAL A 189 -10.62 -18.98 4.49
C VAL A 189 -10.06 -18.69 5.88
N PHE A 190 -9.05 -17.84 5.96
CA PHE A 190 -8.38 -17.53 7.22
C PHE A 190 -8.18 -16.03 7.46
N GLY A 191 -8.69 -15.16 6.59
CA GLY A 191 -8.67 -13.73 6.82
C GLY A 191 -9.36 -12.93 5.73
N GLU A 192 -9.13 -11.61 5.75
CA GLU A 192 -9.60 -10.69 4.71
C GLU A 192 -8.76 -9.41 4.65
N VAL A 193 -8.83 -8.71 3.52
CA VAL A 193 -8.32 -7.35 3.34
C VAL A 193 -9.22 -6.38 4.11
N VAL A 194 -8.60 -5.53 4.92
CA VAL A 194 -9.27 -4.45 5.65
C VAL A 194 -8.80 -3.05 5.24
N SER A 195 -7.70 -2.95 4.49
CA SER A 195 -7.22 -1.71 3.86
C SER A 195 -6.30 -2.03 2.68
N GLY A 196 -6.21 -1.10 1.73
CA GLY A 196 -5.40 -1.22 0.50
C GLY A 196 -6.17 -1.79 -0.69
N PHE A 197 -7.49 -1.65 -0.75
CA PHE A 197 -8.29 -2.15 -1.88
C PHE A 197 -7.89 -1.52 -3.23
N ASP A 198 -7.36 -0.30 -3.21
CA ASP A 198 -6.74 0.39 -4.34
C ASP A 198 -5.49 -0.35 -4.84
N VAL A 199 -4.66 -0.89 -3.94
CA VAL A 199 -3.52 -1.75 -4.30
C VAL A 199 -4.01 -3.04 -4.96
N LEU A 200 -5.07 -3.64 -4.42
CA LEU A 200 -5.67 -4.84 -4.99
C LEU A 200 -6.22 -4.58 -6.40
N GLU A 201 -6.86 -3.42 -6.62
CA GLU A 201 -7.31 -2.95 -7.94
C GLU A 201 -6.14 -2.67 -8.90
N ALA A 202 -5.05 -2.06 -8.42
CA ALA A 202 -3.87 -1.81 -9.22
C ALA A 202 -3.20 -3.11 -9.70
N ILE A 203 -3.05 -4.10 -8.81
CA ILE A 203 -2.52 -5.44 -9.14
C ILE A 203 -3.39 -6.10 -10.22
N GLU A 204 -4.72 -6.06 -10.06
CA GLU A 204 -5.66 -6.64 -11.01
C GLU A 204 -5.60 -5.94 -12.38
N SER A 205 -5.52 -4.62 -12.38
CA SER A 205 -5.49 -3.80 -13.59
C SER A 205 -4.20 -3.98 -14.38
N ALA A 206 -3.06 -4.08 -13.69
CA ALA A 206 -1.76 -4.34 -14.31
C ALA A 206 -1.76 -5.65 -15.12
N GLU A 207 -2.39 -6.70 -14.60
CA GLU A 207 -2.55 -7.97 -15.30
C GLU A 207 -3.45 -7.84 -16.55
N LYS A 208 -4.56 -7.10 -16.44
CA LYS A 208 -5.48 -6.89 -17.58
C LYS A 208 -4.80 -6.18 -18.75
N GLN A 209 -4.06 -5.10 -18.46
CA GLN A 209 -3.35 -4.32 -19.48
C GLN A 209 -2.31 -5.16 -20.24
N LYS A 210 -1.62 -6.08 -19.55
CA LYS A 210 -0.65 -6.98 -20.19
C LYS A 210 -1.31 -8.00 -21.12
N ARG A 211 -2.51 -8.49 -20.79
CA ARG A 211 -3.28 -9.40 -21.67
C ARG A 211 -3.75 -8.69 -22.93
N ASP A 212 -4.25 -7.46 -22.80
CA ASP A 212 -4.74 -6.68 -23.93
C ASP A 212 -3.60 -6.25 -24.88
N THR A 213 -2.37 -6.09 -24.36
CA THR A 213 -1.18 -5.75 -25.16
C THR A 213 -0.44 -6.96 -25.73
N LYS A 214 -0.60 -8.16 -25.15
CA LYS A 214 0.03 -9.42 -25.62
C LYS A 214 -0.99 -10.42 -26.16
N ALA A 215 -1.61 -10.09 -27.29
CA ALA A 215 -2.06 -11.12 -28.22
C ALA A 215 -0.85 -11.63 -29.03
N LYS A 216 0.02 -12.50 -28.47
CA LYS A 216 0.73 -13.55 -29.26
C LYS A 216 1.69 -14.54 -28.59
N ASP A 217 2.28 -14.36 -27.41
CA ASP A 217 3.28 -15.33 -26.92
C ASP A 217 3.13 -15.71 -25.43
N VAL A 218 3.38 -17.01 -25.18
CA VAL A 218 2.96 -17.85 -24.06
C VAL A 218 3.85 -17.71 -22.81
N ASP A 219 3.22 -17.83 -21.64
CA ASP A 219 3.72 -18.09 -20.27
C ASP A 219 4.65 -17.13 -19.52
N ASP A 220 5.44 -16.24 -20.15
CA ASP A 220 6.47 -15.48 -19.41
C ASP A 220 6.09 -14.04 -19.01
N ALA A 221 4.81 -13.69 -19.14
CA ALA A 221 4.32 -12.31 -19.02
C ALA A 221 3.54 -12.00 -17.73
N LEU A 222 3.76 -12.75 -16.66
CA LEU A 222 3.18 -12.42 -15.36
C LEU A 222 3.56 -10.98 -14.98
N SER A 223 2.56 -10.20 -14.58
CA SER A 223 2.75 -8.92 -13.89
C SER A 223 3.81 -9.10 -12.79
N SER A 224 4.87 -8.26 -12.79
CA SER A 224 5.99 -8.46 -11.86
C SER A 224 5.59 -7.88 -10.51
N VAL A 225 4.72 -8.61 -9.82
CA VAL A 225 4.17 -8.23 -8.53
C VAL A 225 4.94 -8.97 -7.46
N VAL A 226 5.69 -8.23 -6.65
CA VAL A 226 6.60 -8.77 -5.63
C VAL A 226 6.22 -8.23 -4.26
N ILE A 227 6.19 -9.10 -3.26
CA ILE A 227 6.07 -8.67 -1.86
C ILE A 227 7.42 -8.11 -1.43
N THR A 228 7.50 -6.80 -1.24
CA THR A 228 8.74 -6.09 -0.90
C THR A 228 9.00 -6.02 0.60
N GLU A 229 7.95 -5.87 1.40
CA GLU A 229 7.99 -5.95 2.85
C GLU A 229 6.71 -6.60 3.37
N CYS A 230 6.79 -7.21 4.54
CA CYS A 230 5.62 -7.77 5.22
C CYS A 230 5.92 -7.98 6.70
N GLY A 231 4.87 -8.15 7.50
CA GLY A 231 5.02 -8.42 8.92
C GLY A 231 3.69 -8.54 9.67
N GLU A 232 3.78 -8.80 10.97
CA GLU A 232 2.68 -8.49 11.89
C GLU A 232 2.30 -7.03 11.69
N TYR A 233 1.01 -6.71 11.73
CA TYR A 233 0.48 -5.35 11.74
C TYR A 233 -0.07 -5.04 13.13
N VAL A 234 0.64 -4.19 13.87
CA VAL A 234 0.19 -3.59 15.11
C VAL A 234 -0.07 -2.12 14.80
N PRO A 235 -1.35 -1.69 14.83
CA PRO A 235 -1.67 -0.26 14.80
C PRO A 235 -0.75 0.50 15.75
N HIS A 236 -0.26 1.68 15.34
CA HIS A 236 0.61 2.58 16.13
C HIS A 236 2.09 2.20 16.29
N LYS A 237 2.49 0.92 16.19
CA LYS A 237 3.90 0.52 16.38
C LYS A 237 4.67 0.36 15.09
N ILE A 238 3.97 0.13 13.99
CA ILE A 238 4.62 -0.17 12.72
C ILE A 238 4.74 1.10 11.91
N PRO A 239 5.96 1.43 11.42
CA PRO A 239 6.13 2.45 10.40
C PRO A 239 5.20 2.13 9.21
N GLY A 240 4.24 3.02 8.93
CA GLY A 240 3.20 2.70 7.95
C GLY A 240 1.91 2.11 8.49
N ALA A 241 1.71 2.09 9.82
CA ALA A 241 0.40 1.92 10.43
C ALA A 241 -0.50 3.16 10.30
N GLY A 242 0.06 4.24 9.74
CA GLY A 242 -0.58 5.45 9.19
C GLY A 242 0.43 6.27 8.36
N TYR A 243 1.33 5.58 7.62
CA TYR A 243 2.64 6.03 7.04
C TYR A 243 3.66 6.37 8.16
N TRP A 244 4.98 6.11 8.15
CA TRP A 244 6.09 6.39 7.21
C TRP A 244 7.36 5.61 7.69
N LEU A 245 8.13 4.93 6.85
CA LEU A 245 9.42 5.28 6.21
C LEU A 245 9.86 3.97 5.51
N ASP A 246 10.18 3.97 4.22
CA ASP A 246 10.71 2.79 3.51
C ASP A 246 12.20 3.07 3.25
N PHE A 247 13.07 2.36 3.97
CA PHE A 247 14.49 2.30 3.64
C PHE A 247 14.64 1.08 2.75
N PRO A 248 14.78 1.26 1.42
CA PRO A 248 15.00 0.11 0.55
C PRO A 248 16.34 -0.53 0.93
N ASN A 249 16.42 -1.84 0.77
CA ASN A 249 17.65 -2.59 1.00
C ASN A 249 18.78 -2.03 0.10
N PRO A 250 19.89 -1.51 0.67
CA PRO A 250 21.02 -1.00 -0.11
C PRO A 250 21.60 -2.06 -1.06
N ASP A 251 21.44 -3.34 -0.73
CA ASP A 251 21.99 -4.46 -1.50
C ASP A 251 21.15 -4.82 -2.74
N ALA A 252 19.95 -4.24 -2.90
CA ALA A 252 19.06 -4.57 -4.00
C ALA A 252 19.40 -3.84 -5.32
N TYR A 253 20.15 -2.73 -5.27
CA TYR A 253 20.45 -1.91 -6.46
C TYR A 253 21.82 -1.22 -6.37
N GLY A 254 22.64 -1.33 -7.41
CA GLY A 254 23.87 -0.54 -7.54
C GLY A 254 23.55 0.90 -7.97
N GLY A 255 23.50 1.85 -7.04
CA GLY A 255 23.27 3.28 -7.30
C GLY A 255 22.79 4.10 -6.10
N PHE A 256 22.72 5.43 -6.27
CA PHE A 256 22.21 6.36 -5.25
C PHE A 256 20.74 6.06 -4.92
N THR A 257 20.45 5.92 -3.62
CA THR A 257 19.15 5.53 -3.09
C THR A 257 18.55 6.68 -2.29
N PRO A 258 17.48 7.34 -2.74
CA PRO A 258 16.82 8.37 -1.95
C PRO A 258 16.00 7.74 -0.81
N VAL A 259 15.97 8.40 0.35
CA VAL A 259 15.08 8.04 1.47
C VAL A 259 13.63 8.18 1.02
N PHE A 260 12.84 7.11 1.10
CA PHE A 260 11.43 7.16 0.74
C PHE A 260 10.59 7.71 1.88
N MET A 261 10.13 8.93 1.67
CA MET A 261 9.13 9.61 2.47
C MET A 261 7.74 9.23 1.92
N PHE A 262 6.88 8.64 2.75
CA PHE A 262 5.46 8.51 2.44
C PHE A 262 4.75 9.86 2.62
N TRP A 263 3.44 10.01 2.55
CA TRP A 263 2.76 11.24 2.98
C TRP A 263 1.42 10.79 3.60
N PRO A 264 0.98 11.28 4.77
CA PRO A 264 -0.25 10.77 5.36
C PRO A 264 -1.43 11.12 4.47
N ARG A 265 -2.40 10.20 4.39
CA ARG A 265 -3.66 10.35 3.67
C ARG A 265 -4.60 11.20 4.49
N VAL A 266 -4.89 12.39 3.98
CA VAL A 266 -5.74 13.36 4.64
C VAL A 266 -7.10 13.43 3.94
N CYS A 267 -8.16 13.43 4.73
CA CYS A 267 -9.47 13.88 4.29
C CYS A 267 -9.76 15.26 4.87
N ILE A 268 -10.30 16.15 4.04
CA ILE A 268 -10.65 17.51 4.45
C ILE A 268 -12.17 17.61 4.56
N VAL A 269 -12.67 18.02 5.73
CA VAL A 269 -14.06 18.42 5.95
C VAL A 269 -14.12 19.94 5.94
N SER A 270 -14.80 20.52 4.95
CA SER A 270 -14.84 21.97 4.74
C SER A 270 -16.26 22.48 4.43
N PRO A 271 -16.57 23.75 4.77
CA PRO A 271 -17.88 24.35 4.52
C PRO A 271 -18.10 24.75 3.07
N SER A 272 -17.02 25.02 2.32
CA SER A 272 -17.07 25.53 0.97
C SER A 272 -15.84 25.12 0.16
N GLN A 273 -15.96 25.16 -1.16
CA GLN A 273 -14.87 24.85 -2.08
C GLN A 273 -13.68 25.80 -1.92
N ASN A 274 -13.91 27.08 -1.62
CA ASN A 274 -12.83 28.05 -1.41
C ASN A 274 -11.97 27.69 -0.18
N VAL A 275 -12.60 27.25 0.91
CA VAL A 275 -11.87 26.77 2.10
C VAL A 275 -11.13 25.47 1.80
N GLU A 276 -11.75 24.56 1.06
CA GLU A 276 -11.13 23.31 0.60
C GLU A 276 -9.85 23.58 -0.21
N GLU A 277 -9.90 24.50 -1.18
CA GLU A 277 -8.77 24.84 -2.04
C GLU A 277 -7.60 25.43 -1.26
N LYS A 278 -7.87 26.29 -0.26
CA LYS A 278 -6.84 26.78 0.67
C LYS A 278 -6.19 25.64 1.43
N PHE A 279 -6.98 24.70 1.96
CA PHE A 279 -6.45 23.51 2.61
C PHE A 279 -5.59 22.68 1.66
N VAL A 280 -6.05 22.46 0.43
CA VAL A 280 -5.31 21.71 -0.57
C VAL A 280 -3.97 22.36 -0.90
N GLN A 281 -3.95 23.67 -1.07
CA GLN A 281 -2.74 24.42 -1.39
C GLN A 281 -1.67 24.32 -0.28
N VAL A 282 -2.09 24.30 0.98
CA VAL A 282 -1.18 24.20 2.13
C VAL A 282 -0.78 22.76 2.38
N LEU A 283 -1.76 21.86 2.48
CA LEU A 283 -1.58 20.48 2.90
C LEU A 283 -0.93 19.61 1.82
N SER A 284 -1.13 19.88 0.52
CA SER A 284 -0.51 19.09 -0.55
C SER A 284 1.02 19.13 -0.54
N LYS A 285 1.63 20.12 0.12
CA LYS A 285 3.09 20.21 0.33
C LYS A 285 3.61 19.21 1.35
N CYS A 286 2.71 18.75 2.23
CA CYS A 286 3.06 17.85 3.30
C CYS A 286 2.23 16.57 3.34
N CYS A 287 1.14 16.40 2.61
CA CYS A 287 0.28 15.23 2.75
C CYS A 287 -0.31 14.79 1.41
N SER A 288 -0.82 13.57 1.36
CA SER A 288 -1.64 13.10 0.25
C SER A 288 -3.11 13.36 0.58
N ILE A 289 -3.75 14.28 -0.12
CA ILE A 289 -5.17 14.55 0.08
C ILE A 289 -5.97 13.54 -0.72
N VAL A 290 -6.62 12.60 -0.02
CA VAL A 290 -7.31 11.46 -0.64
C VAL A 290 -8.81 11.66 -0.76
N ALA A 291 -9.39 12.55 0.05
CA ALA A 291 -10.80 12.89 -0.03
C ALA A 291 -11.08 14.32 0.43
N LYS A 292 -12.16 14.86 -0.13
CA LYS A 292 -12.68 16.20 0.14
C LYS A 292 -14.16 16.03 0.40
N ASN A 293 -14.61 16.33 1.62
CA ASN A 293 -16.00 16.20 1.99
C ASN A 293 -16.56 17.57 2.36
N ARG A 294 -17.55 18.01 1.60
CA ARG A 294 -18.34 19.21 1.93
C ARG A 294 -19.40 18.80 2.96
N ILE A 295 -19.93 19.75 3.73
CA ILE A 295 -20.85 19.53 4.89
C ILE A 295 -22.08 18.60 4.63
N GLY A 296 -22.32 18.11 3.42
CA GLY A 296 -23.46 17.25 3.06
C GLY A 296 -23.34 15.73 3.26
N SER A 297 -22.21 15.13 3.69
CA SER A 297 -22.17 13.68 3.95
C SER A 297 -21.24 13.27 5.11
N LYS A 298 -21.76 13.39 6.34
CA LYS A 298 -21.03 12.93 7.56
C LYS A 298 -20.76 11.43 7.49
N GLU A 299 -21.67 10.70 6.85
CA GLU A 299 -21.66 9.25 6.71
C GLU A 299 -20.45 8.78 5.89
N ALA A 300 -20.12 9.47 4.79
CA ALA A 300 -19.00 9.10 3.93
C ALA A 300 -17.65 9.32 4.62
N ALA A 301 -17.48 10.45 5.32
CA ALA A 301 -16.25 10.68 6.10
C ALA A 301 -16.10 9.65 7.22
N ALA A 302 -17.19 9.35 7.95
CA ALA A 302 -17.18 8.34 9.01
C ALA A 302 -16.92 6.92 8.47
N GLU A 303 -17.37 6.59 7.26
CA GLU A 303 -17.09 5.32 6.62
C GLU A 303 -15.62 5.21 6.23
N MET A 304 -15.04 6.26 5.63
CA MET A 304 -13.61 6.32 5.29
C MET A 304 -12.69 6.16 6.50
N VAL A 305 -13.11 6.71 7.64
CA VAL A 305 -12.46 6.49 8.94
C VAL A 305 -12.52 5.02 9.33
N LYS A 306 -13.72 4.43 9.33
CA LYS A 306 -13.94 3.04 9.76
C LYS A 306 -13.23 2.03 8.85
N SER A 307 -13.06 2.37 7.57
CA SER A 307 -12.35 1.55 6.57
C SER A 307 -10.83 1.75 6.56
N ASN A 308 -10.28 2.60 7.43
CA ASN A 308 -8.86 2.99 7.42
C ASN A 308 -8.39 3.54 6.05
N SER A 309 -9.29 4.16 5.30
CA SER A 309 -8.98 4.79 4.00
C SER A 309 -8.27 6.14 4.16
N ILE A 310 -8.29 6.71 5.37
CA ILE A 310 -7.69 8.00 5.72
C ILE A 310 -6.90 7.85 7.03
N ASP A 311 -5.79 8.58 7.18
CA ASP A 311 -4.97 8.57 8.39
C ASP A 311 -5.25 9.79 9.28
N ILE A 312 -5.64 10.91 8.67
CA ILE A 312 -5.94 12.16 9.35
C ILE A 312 -7.23 12.74 8.75
N LEU A 313 -8.16 13.12 9.62
CA LEU A 313 -9.33 13.91 9.25
C LEU A 313 -9.11 15.36 9.70
N VAL A 314 -8.99 16.25 8.73
CA VAL A 314 -8.85 17.69 8.97
C VAL A 314 -10.22 18.33 8.87
N VAL A 315 -10.71 18.89 9.98
CA VAL A 315 -11.99 19.58 10.04
C VAL A 315 -11.74 21.08 10.13
N ALA A 316 -12.23 21.84 9.15
CA ALA A 316 -12.21 23.29 9.20
C ALA A 316 -12.93 23.77 10.49
N GLY A 317 -12.45 24.80 11.18
CA GLY A 317 -13.02 25.19 12.48
C GLY A 317 -14.46 25.67 12.43
N VAL A 318 -14.93 26.17 11.28
CA VAL A 318 -16.36 26.44 11.04
C VAL A 318 -17.21 25.17 11.15
N CYS A 319 -16.60 23.99 10.92
CA CYS A 319 -17.20 22.68 11.02
C CYS A 319 -16.84 21.94 12.33
N LYS A 320 -16.23 22.61 13.32
CA LYS A 320 -15.71 21.97 14.55
C LYS A 320 -16.74 21.11 15.28
N ASP A 321 -18.02 21.50 15.23
CA ASP A 321 -19.12 20.77 15.88
C ASP A 321 -19.34 19.37 15.27
N LEU A 322 -18.73 19.08 14.12
CA LEU A 322 -18.74 17.76 13.49
C LEU A 322 -17.63 16.85 14.02
N ALA A 323 -16.56 17.37 14.62
CA ALA A 323 -15.41 16.58 15.06
C ALA A 323 -15.78 15.41 16.00
N PRO A 324 -16.68 15.58 17.00
CA PRO A 324 -17.09 14.49 17.88
C PRO A 324 -17.79 13.33 17.15
N THR A 325 -18.32 13.56 15.95
CA THR A 325 -18.98 12.51 15.16
C THR A 325 -18.01 11.53 14.51
N PHE A 326 -16.71 11.86 14.51
CA PHE A 326 -15.67 11.10 13.82
C PHE A 326 -14.67 10.42 14.77
N GLY A 327 -14.62 10.79 16.06
CA GLY A 327 -13.71 10.20 17.05
C GLY A 327 -13.64 10.99 18.37
N GLU A 328 -12.93 10.46 19.38
CA GLU A 328 -12.85 11.04 20.73
C GLU A 328 -11.63 11.96 20.97
N GLU A 329 -10.59 11.92 20.12
CA GLU A 329 -9.39 12.76 20.29
C GLU A 329 -9.35 13.94 19.30
N GLU A 330 -9.44 15.15 19.85
CA GLU A 330 -9.39 16.42 19.12
C GLU A 330 -8.11 17.18 19.46
N ALA A 331 -7.25 17.41 18.47
CA ALA A 331 -6.20 18.40 18.61
C ALA A 331 -6.67 19.71 17.96
N GLN A 332 -6.82 20.76 18.77
CA GLN A 332 -7.21 22.08 18.30
C GLN A 332 -5.97 22.89 17.92
N PHE A 333 -5.94 23.38 16.67
CA PHE A 333 -4.87 24.23 16.19
C PHE A 333 -5.49 25.43 15.47
N ASN A 334 -5.34 26.63 16.04
CA ASN A 334 -5.98 27.86 15.55
C ASN A 334 -7.50 27.66 15.32
N ASN A 335 -8.01 28.02 14.12
CA ASN A 335 -9.40 27.83 13.69
C ASN A 335 -9.64 26.45 13.05
N MET A 336 -9.03 25.38 13.54
CA MET A 336 -9.18 24.03 12.98
C MET A 336 -9.28 22.98 14.07
N VAL A 337 -10.03 21.92 13.77
CA VAL A 337 -10.05 20.70 14.58
C VAL A 337 -9.47 19.57 13.76
N VAL A 338 -8.45 18.93 14.30
CA VAL A 338 -7.83 17.76 13.67
C VAL A 338 -8.30 16.54 14.45
N VAL A 339 -9.03 15.67 13.78
CA VAL A 339 -9.47 14.39 14.33
C VAL A 339 -8.50 13.34 13.79
N THR A 340 -7.60 12.87 14.64
CA THR A 340 -6.62 11.84 14.30
C THR A 340 -7.16 10.47 14.66
N ILE A 341 -7.00 9.49 13.77
CA ILE A 341 -7.57 8.15 13.97
C ILE A 341 -6.52 7.13 13.54
N PRO A 342 -5.69 6.54 14.44
CA PRO A 342 -5.44 6.89 15.84
C PRO A 342 -3.93 6.97 16.25
N LEU A 343 -3.70 7.65 17.38
CA LEU A 343 -2.66 7.60 18.44
C LEU A 343 -1.15 7.34 18.15
N ASN A 344 -0.33 8.19 18.79
CA ASN A 344 1.11 8.09 19.13
C ASN A 344 2.15 8.70 18.17
N ALA A 345 1.75 9.39 17.10
CA ALA A 345 2.60 10.45 16.57
C ALA A 345 2.39 11.67 17.47
N LYS A 346 3.28 11.84 18.45
CA LYS A 346 3.32 12.96 19.40
C LYS A 346 2.89 14.29 18.78
N GLU A 347 2.23 15.14 19.57
CA GLU A 347 2.01 16.57 19.28
C GLU A 347 3.23 17.22 18.59
N ASP A 348 4.45 16.82 18.93
CA ASP A 348 5.72 17.29 18.35
C ASP A 348 5.84 17.11 16.83
N VAL A 349 5.36 16.00 16.25
CA VAL A 349 5.50 15.73 14.80
C VAL A 349 4.50 16.55 14.00
N PHE A 350 3.27 16.63 14.49
CA PHE A 350 2.22 17.42 13.88
C PHE A 350 2.49 18.92 14.07
N ALA A 351 2.93 19.35 15.25
CA ALA A 351 3.37 20.72 15.53
C ALA A 351 4.61 21.09 14.70
N SER A 352 5.54 20.17 14.44
CA SER A 352 6.68 20.37 13.53
C SER A 352 6.24 20.60 12.08
N TRP A 353 5.21 19.88 11.63
CA TRP A 353 4.58 20.06 10.33
C TRP A 353 3.88 21.41 10.18
N ILE A 354 3.07 21.78 11.16
CA ILE A 354 2.37 23.06 11.20
C ILE A 354 3.38 24.22 11.25
N LYS A 355 4.41 24.12 12.09
CA LYS A 355 5.48 25.11 12.18
C LYS A 355 6.25 25.27 10.86
N LYS A 356 6.48 24.19 10.11
CA LYS A 356 7.19 24.24 8.83
C LYS A 356 6.38 24.83 7.68
N ALA A 357 5.06 24.71 7.70
CA ALA A 357 4.22 25.13 6.57
C ALA A 357 3.69 26.57 6.68
N SER A 358 4.14 27.36 7.67
CA SER A 358 3.80 28.79 7.85
C SER A 358 2.28 29.05 7.77
N TRP A 359 1.53 28.39 8.65
CA TRP A 359 0.06 28.33 8.65
C TRP A 359 -0.63 29.66 9.06
N ASP A 360 0.14 30.63 9.54
CA ASP A 360 -0.36 31.90 10.08
C ASP A 360 -1.04 32.78 9.03
N CYS A 361 -0.81 32.54 7.73
CA CYS A 361 -1.26 33.46 6.67
C CYS A 361 -2.55 33.04 5.94
N ALA A 362 -3.14 31.87 6.22
CA ALA A 362 -4.20 31.30 5.38
C ALA A 362 -5.63 31.34 5.97
N PHE A 363 -5.77 31.58 7.28
CA PHE A 363 -7.04 31.35 8.01
C PHE A 363 -7.48 32.51 8.93
N GLU A 364 -7.05 33.73 8.65
CA GLU A 364 -7.76 34.95 9.10
C GLU A 364 -8.82 35.33 8.05
N SER A 365 -9.98 34.66 8.08
CA SER A 365 -11.29 35.19 7.65
C SER A 365 -12.37 34.12 7.81
#